data_AF-A0A7S2E4N8-F1
#
_entry.id   AF-A0A7S2E4N8-F1
#
_cell.length_a   1.000
_cell.length_b   1.000
_cell.length_c   1.000
_cell.angle_alpha   90.00
_cell.angle_beta   90.00
_cell.angle_gamma   90.00
#
_symmetry.space_group_name_H-M   'P 1'
#
loop_
_entity.id
_entity.type
_entity.pdbx_description
1 polymer ?
#
loop_
_entity_poly.entity_id
_entity_poly.type
_entity_poly.pdbx_seq_one_letter_code
_entity_poly.pdbx_strand_id
1 'polypeptide(L)'
;FFSNFLAIIPLASILGGATEAMASHVGQMLGGLLNATFGNAVEMIMCVQAVRANLIRVVQGNLLGSILSNLLLVLGMAIFGSGIKRHEAVFNAQGAAANMTCQVVASISICLPTLFGAINGTTEGEVLLLSRICSVVLAFVYFAFLVFQLKTHSDLFEDEGQQEVEDGEAEGIPHEPEV
;
A
#
# COMPACT_ATOMS: atom_id res chain seq x y z
N PHE A 1 8.39 -23.89 7.41
CA PHE A 1 7.96 -22.50 7.63
C PHE A 1 9.08 -21.53 7.29
N PHE A 2 10.15 -21.44 8.10
CA PHE A 2 11.23 -20.46 7.94
C PHE A 2 11.86 -20.40 6.55
N SER A 3 12.18 -21.54 5.93
CA SER A 3 12.76 -21.57 4.58
C SER A 3 11.84 -20.95 3.51
N ASN A 4 10.54 -21.25 3.57
CA ASN A 4 9.56 -20.66 2.65
C ASN A 4 9.35 -19.17 2.95
N PHE A 5 9.31 -18.77 4.23
CA PHE A 5 9.18 -17.37 4.63
C PHE A 5 10.35 -16.53 4.10
N LEU A 6 11.59 -16.99 4.31
CA LEU A 6 12.79 -16.31 3.82
C LEU A 6 12.87 -16.30 2.30
N ALA A 7 12.35 -17.33 1.61
CA ALA A 7 12.30 -17.36 0.15
C ALA A 7 11.32 -16.34 -0.44
N ILE A 8 10.24 -16.00 0.28
CA ILE A 8 9.23 -15.03 -0.20
C ILE A 8 9.81 -13.61 -0.26
N ILE A 9 10.71 -13.22 0.65
CA ILE A 9 11.27 -11.86 0.72
C ILE A 9 11.93 -11.43 -0.61
N PRO A 10 12.93 -12.16 -1.16
CA PRO A 10 13.53 -11.79 -2.44
C PRO A 10 12.57 -11.99 -3.62
N LEU A 11 11.66 -12.98 -3.56
CA LEU A 11 10.68 -13.19 -4.63
C LEU A 11 9.71 -12.00 -4.76
N ALA A 12 9.29 -11.42 -3.63
CA ALA A 12 8.45 -10.22 -3.62
C ALA A 12 9.17 -9.03 -4.27
N SER A 13 10.46 -8.85 -3.97
CA SER A 13 11.28 -7.80 -4.59
C SER A 13 11.42 -8.00 -6.12
N ILE A 14 11.68 -9.22 -6.58
CA ILE A 14 11.78 -9.53 -8.02
C ILE A 14 10.44 -9.28 -8.72
N LEU A 15 9.33 -9.69 -8.12
CA LEU A 15 7.99 -9.47 -8.68
C LEU A 15 7.66 -7.96 -8.75
N GLY A 16 8.04 -7.19 -7.73
CA GLY A 16 7.91 -5.73 -7.72
C GLY A 16 8.66 -5.09 -8.89
N GLY A 17 9.97 -5.38 -9.02
CA GLY A 17 10.77 -4.86 -10.12
C GLY A 17 10.28 -5.30 -11.52
N ALA A 18 9.78 -6.53 -11.65
CA ALA A 18 9.15 -6.98 -12.89
C ALA A 18 7.84 -6.24 -13.20
N THR A 19 7.04 -5.94 -12.17
CA THR A 19 5.79 -5.17 -12.31
C THR A 19 6.07 -3.75 -12.76
N GLU A 20 7.08 -3.11 -12.16
CA GLU A 20 7.51 -1.76 -12.51
C GLU A 20 8.09 -1.70 -13.93
N ALA A 21 8.92 -2.67 -14.30
CA ALA A 21 9.42 -2.81 -15.67
C ALA A 21 8.30 -3.00 -16.69
N MET A 22 7.23 -3.74 -16.36
CA MET A 22 6.07 -3.81 -17.24
C MET A 22 5.26 -2.52 -17.24
N ALA A 23 5.08 -1.89 -16.08
CA ALA A 23 4.32 -0.66 -15.90
C ALA A 23 4.90 0.49 -16.73
N SER A 24 6.22 0.57 -16.87
CA SER A 24 6.90 1.59 -17.68
C SER A 24 6.71 1.41 -19.20
N HIS A 25 6.35 0.20 -19.65
CA HIS A 25 6.08 -0.10 -21.06
C HIS A 25 4.60 -0.03 -21.43
N VAL A 26 3.72 0.19 -20.45
CA VAL A 26 2.30 0.42 -20.67
C VAL A 26 1.96 1.87 -20.29
N GLY A 27 0.93 2.45 -20.91
CA GLY A 27 0.53 3.83 -20.57
C GLY A 27 0.21 3.98 -19.08
N GLN A 28 0.39 5.18 -18.53
CA GLN A 28 0.26 5.53 -17.10
C GLN A 28 -0.95 4.90 -16.39
N MET A 29 -2.13 4.93 -17.00
CA MET A 29 -3.34 4.30 -16.42
C MET A 29 -3.19 2.78 -16.26
N LEU A 30 -2.68 2.08 -17.28
CA LEU A 30 -2.46 0.63 -17.21
C LEU A 30 -1.29 0.30 -16.29
N GLY A 31 -0.24 1.12 -16.29
CA GLY A 31 0.91 0.97 -15.39
C GLY A 31 0.52 1.10 -13.93
N GLY A 32 -0.30 2.12 -13.60
CA GLY A 32 -0.85 2.29 -12.26
C GLY A 32 -1.73 1.13 -11.82
N LEU A 33 -2.58 0.60 -12.72
CA LEU A 33 -3.40 -0.57 -12.41
C LEU A 33 -2.58 -1.86 -12.22
N LEU A 34 -1.52 -2.04 -13.03
CA LEU A 34 -0.57 -3.15 -12.86
C LEU A 34 0.14 -3.05 -11.51
N ASN A 35 0.63 -1.87 -11.13
CA ASN A 35 1.29 -1.67 -9.84
C ASN A 35 0.33 -1.93 -8.67
N ALA A 36 -0.88 -1.39 -8.74
CA ALA A 36 -1.89 -1.59 -7.70
C ALA A 36 -2.23 -3.09 -7.49
N THR A 37 -2.28 -3.87 -8.58
CA THR A 37 -2.64 -5.29 -8.55
C THR A 37 -1.45 -6.19 -8.22
N PHE A 38 -0.35 -6.06 -8.97
CA PHE A 38 0.81 -6.94 -8.86
C PHE A 38 1.82 -6.52 -7.80
N GLY A 39 1.87 -5.23 -7.45
CA GLY A 39 2.66 -4.73 -6.31
C GLY A 39 2.20 -5.34 -4.98
N ASN A 40 0.92 -5.71 -4.87
CA ASN A 40 0.34 -6.40 -3.71
C ASN A 40 0.07 -7.89 -3.97
N ALA A 41 0.57 -8.48 -5.08
CA ALA A 41 0.19 -9.84 -5.48
C ALA A 41 0.62 -10.90 -4.47
N VAL A 42 1.80 -10.77 -3.86
CA VAL A 42 2.27 -11.74 -2.85
C VAL A 42 1.29 -11.80 -1.67
N GLU A 43 0.85 -10.64 -1.19
CA GLU A 43 -0.13 -10.56 -0.10
C GLU A 43 -1.47 -11.18 -0.53
N MET A 44 -1.99 -10.81 -1.70
CA MET A 44 -3.26 -11.31 -2.23
C MET A 44 -3.24 -12.84 -2.41
N ILE A 45 -2.17 -13.40 -2.97
CA ILE A 45 -1.99 -14.85 -3.13
C ILE A 45 -2.00 -15.53 -1.76
N MET A 46 -1.25 -15.03 -0.78
CA MET A 46 -1.20 -15.60 0.56
C MET A 46 -2.56 -15.55 1.27
N CYS A 47 -3.27 -14.42 1.15
CA CYS A 47 -4.63 -14.27 1.68
C CYS A 47 -5.60 -15.28 1.06
N VAL A 48 -5.61 -15.44 -0.26
CA VAL A 48 -6.48 -16.41 -0.95
C VAL A 48 -6.17 -17.84 -0.50
N GLN A 49 -4.89 -18.22 -0.43
CA GLN A 49 -4.50 -19.55 -0.01
C GLN A 49 -4.87 -19.84 1.46
N ALA A 50 -4.74 -18.85 2.34
CA ALA A 50 -5.17 -18.95 3.73
C ALA A 50 -6.70 -19.04 3.87
N VAL A 51 -7.47 -18.28 3.09
CA VAL A 51 -8.95 -18.42 3.06
C VAL A 51 -9.35 -19.82 2.62
N ARG A 52 -8.72 -20.37 1.57
CA ARG A 52 -8.99 -21.74 1.08
C ARG A 52 -8.67 -22.81 2.11
N ALA A 53 -7.69 -22.56 2.97
CA ALA A 53 -7.34 -23.42 4.11
C ALA A 53 -8.21 -23.15 5.37
N ASN A 54 -9.24 -22.30 5.28
CA ASN A 54 -10.10 -21.87 6.39
C ASN A 54 -9.33 -21.18 7.54
N LEU A 55 -8.21 -20.54 7.23
CA LEU A 55 -7.37 -19.82 8.19
C LEU A 55 -7.80 -18.35 8.29
N ILE A 56 -9.07 -18.10 8.57
CA ILE A 56 -9.65 -16.74 8.54
C ILE A 56 -8.96 -15.78 9.52
N ARG A 57 -8.60 -16.27 10.72
CA ARG A 57 -7.88 -15.46 11.71
C ARG A 57 -6.47 -15.08 11.26
N VAL A 58 -5.82 -15.93 10.46
CA VAL A 58 -4.51 -15.62 9.86
C VAL A 58 -4.66 -14.53 8.80
N VAL A 59 -5.71 -14.60 7.96
CA VAL A 59 -6.00 -13.57 6.95
C VAL A 59 -6.28 -12.22 7.60
N GLN A 60 -7.12 -12.19 8.64
CA GLN A 60 -7.41 -10.98 9.39
C GLN A 60 -6.15 -10.36 10.01
N GLY A 61 -5.30 -11.19 10.64
CA GLY A 61 -4.03 -10.76 11.20
C GLY A 61 -3.06 -10.23 10.13
N ASN A 62 -3.00 -10.88 8.96
CA ASN A 62 -2.15 -10.47 7.85
C ASN A 62 -2.54 -9.09 7.30
N LEU A 63 -3.84 -8.88 7.02
CA LEU A 63 -4.33 -7.61 6.49
C LEU A 63 -4.15 -6.45 7.48
N LEU A 64 -4.44 -6.67 8.77
CA LEU A 64 -4.17 -5.66 9.81
C LEU A 64 -2.67 -5.39 9.96
N GLY A 65 -1.86 -6.45 9.91
CA GLY A 65 -0.40 -6.35 9.96
C GLY A 65 0.18 -5.54 8.80
N SER A 66 -0.34 -5.71 7.58
CA SER A 66 0.05 -4.95 6.40
C SER A 66 -0.25 -3.45 6.55
N ILE A 67 -1.45 -3.10 7.02
CA ILE A 67 -1.83 -1.72 7.32
C ILE A 67 -0.89 -1.09 8.36
N LEU A 68 -0.66 -1.79 9.48
CA LEU A 68 0.22 -1.30 10.55
C LEU A 68 1.68 -1.21 10.10
N SER A 69 2.16 -2.17 9.32
CA SER A 69 3.51 -2.16 8.76
C SER A 69 3.72 -0.94 7.87
N ASN A 70 2.78 -0.62 6.99
CA ASN A 70 2.91 0.55 6.11
C ASN A 70 2.84 1.87 6.89
N LEU A 71 1.91 1.99 7.84
CA LEU A 71 1.71 3.22 8.61
C LEU A 71 2.80 3.50 9.64
N LEU A 72 3.36 2.47 10.28
CA LEU A 72 4.30 2.65 11.39
C LEU A 72 5.71 2.24 11.01
N LEU A 73 5.89 1.04 10.48
CA LEU A 73 7.22 0.49 10.22
C LEU A 73 7.84 1.14 8.98
N VAL A 74 7.19 1.04 7.82
CA VAL A 74 7.71 1.58 6.56
C VAL A 74 7.83 3.10 6.65
N LEU A 75 6.75 3.79 7.04
CA LEU A 75 6.78 5.25 7.23
C LEU A 75 7.83 5.67 8.27
N GLY A 76 7.90 4.99 9.41
CA GLY A 76 8.88 5.30 10.46
C GLY A 76 10.32 5.12 9.99
N MET A 77 10.61 4.05 9.25
CA MET A 77 11.92 3.81 8.67
C MET A 77 12.24 4.81 7.55
N ALA A 78 11.26 5.22 6.75
CA ALA A 78 11.43 6.24 5.71
C ALA A 78 11.76 7.61 6.32
N ILE A 79 11.02 8.04 7.35
CA ILE A 79 11.30 9.28 8.09
C ILE A 79 12.67 9.21 8.78
N PHE A 80 12.97 8.09 9.44
CA PHE A 80 14.26 7.89 10.09
C PHE A 80 15.42 7.95 9.09
N GLY A 81 15.30 7.25 7.96
CA GLY A 81 16.29 7.25 6.89
C GLY A 81 16.48 8.63 6.27
N SER A 82 15.38 9.32 5.95
CA SER A 82 15.42 10.69 5.43
C SER A 82 16.05 11.65 6.45
N GLY A 83 15.71 11.52 7.73
CA GLY A 83 16.17 12.39 8.81
C GLY A 83 17.67 12.27 9.13
N ILE A 84 18.32 11.17 8.71
CA ILE A 84 19.78 11.02 8.84
C ILE A 84 20.51 11.95 7.85
N LYS A 85 19.98 12.12 6.63
CA LYS A 85 20.62 12.90 5.56
C LYS A 85 20.08 14.33 5.45
N ARG A 86 18.80 14.56 5.75
CA ARG A 86 18.09 15.83 5.49
C ARG A 86 17.34 16.31 6.74
N HIS A 87 17.40 17.63 7.01
CA HIS A 87 16.63 18.25 8.11
C HIS A 87 15.14 18.37 7.76
N GLU A 88 14.81 18.56 6.48
CA GLU A 88 13.45 18.59 5.96
C GLU A 88 13.35 17.64 4.76
N ALA A 89 12.31 16.81 4.73
CA ALA A 89 12.00 15.95 3.60
C ALA A 89 11.02 16.68 2.67
N VAL A 90 11.38 16.81 1.39
CA VAL A 90 10.47 17.30 0.35
C VAL A 90 9.68 16.11 -0.17
N PHE A 91 8.36 16.25 -0.21
CA PHE A 91 7.45 15.24 -0.78
C PHE A 91 6.18 15.92 -1.28
N ASN A 92 5.43 15.22 -2.11
CA ASN A 92 4.13 15.68 -2.59
C ASN A 92 3.08 15.65 -1.46
N ALA A 93 2.91 16.77 -0.77
CA ALA A 93 2.00 16.87 0.36
C ALA A 93 0.53 16.63 -0.03
N GLN A 94 0.12 16.97 -1.26
CA GLN A 94 -1.26 16.83 -1.71
C GLN A 94 -1.60 15.38 -2.05
N GLY A 95 -0.73 14.70 -2.82
CA GLY A 95 -0.83 13.26 -3.09
C GLY A 95 -0.78 12.42 -1.82
N ALA A 96 0.18 12.72 -0.93
CA ALA A 96 0.30 12.06 0.36
C ALA A 96 -0.95 12.25 1.25
N ALA A 97 -1.52 13.47 1.29
CA ALA A 97 -2.75 13.73 2.04
C ALA A 97 -3.97 12.96 1.47
N ALA A 98 -4.10 12.89 0.15
CA ALA A 98 -5.17 12.10 -0.50
C ALA A 98 -5.04 10.60 -0.17
N ASN A 99 -3.83 10.05 -0.23
CA ASN A 99 -3.55 8.67 0.15
C ASN A 99 -3.83 8.41 1.64
N MET A 100 -3.35 9.28 2.54
CA MET A 100 -3.57 9.17 3.98
C MET A 100 -5.05 9.20 4.36
N THR A 101 -5.83 10.11 3.77
CA THR A 101 -7.27 10.21 4.07
C THR A 101 -8.02 8.95 3.62
N CYS A 102 -7.71 8.40 2.45
CA CYS A 102 -8.26 7.12 2.00
C CYS A 102 -7.88 5.98 2.94
N GLN A 103 -6.62 5.93 3.39
CA GLN A 103 -6.13 4.91 4.32
C GLN A 103 -6.83 4.98 5.69
N VAL A 104 -7.12 6.18 6.20
CA VAL A 104 -7.88 6.38 7.44
C VAL A 104 -9.32 5.90 7.30
N VAL A 105 -9.99 6.27 6.20
CA VAL A 105 -11.36 5.79 5.90
C VAL A 105 -11.40 4.27 5.80
N ALA A 106 -10.43 3.66 5.13
CA ALA A 106 -10.31 2.21 5.01
C ALA A 106 -10.11 1.54 6.38
N SER A 107 -9.19 2.07 7.19
CA SER A 107 -8.88 1.53 8.52
C SER A 107 -10.07 1.59 9.47
N ILE A 108 -10.78 2.73 9.51
CA ILE A 108 -12.01 2.87 10.32
C ILE A 108 -13.08 1.89 9.85
N SER A 109 -13.28 1.76 8.53
CA SER A 109 -14.30 0.87 7.96
C SER A 109 -14.05 -0.60 8.28
N ILE A 110 -12.78 -1.04 8.30
CA ILE A 110 -12.41 -2.41 8.68
C ILE A 110 -12.63 -2.66 10.18
N CYS A 111 -12.52 -1.64 11.02
CA CYS A 111 -12.78 -1.74 12.47
C CYS A 111 -14.28 -1.85 12.81
N LEU A 112 -15.18 -1.36 11.95
CA LEU A 112 -16.62 -1.31 12.23
C LEU A 112 -17.24 -2.68 12.56
N PRO A 113 -17.04 -3.76 11.77
CA PRO A 113 -17.62 -5.07 12.08
C PRO A 113 -17.08 -5.65 13.40
N THR A 114 -15.81 -5.39 13.72
CA THR A 114 -15.18 -5.86 14.96
C THR A 114 -15.83 -5.19 16.17
N LEU A 115 -16.04 -3.87 16.13
CA LEU A 115 -16.70 -3.14 17.20
C LEU A 115 -18.17 -3.55 17.35
N PHE A 116 -18.87 -3.71 16.23
CA PHE A 116 -20.26 -4.16 16.21
C PHE A 116 -20.43 -5.55 16.82
N GLY A 117 -19.53 -6.49 16.51
CA GLY A 117 -19.52 -7.82 17.12
C GLY A 117 -19.22 -7.84 18.62
N ALA A 118 -18.68 -6.76 19.19
CA ALA A 118 -18.47 -6.63 20.63
C ALA A 118 -19.74 -6.17 21.40
N ILE A 119 -20.80 -5.77 20.70
CA ILE A 119 -22.05 -5.32 21.31
C ILE A 119 -22.89 -6.54 21.73
N ASN A 120 -23.30 -6.59 23.00
CA ASN A 120 -24.16 -7.64 23.52
C ASN A 120 -25.48 -7.74 22.75
N GLY A 121 -25.86 -8.96 22.36
CA GLY A 121 -27.09 -9.23 21.61
C GLY A 121 -26.92 -9.28 20.09
N THR A 122 -25.73 -8.99 19.58
CA THR A 122 -25.42 -9.09 18.14
C THR A 122 -25.16 -10.54 17.74
N THR A 123 -25.71 -10.96 16.61
CA THR A 123 -25.48 -12.30 16.04
C THR A 123 -24.31 -12.31 15.06
N GLU A 124 -23.66 -13.47 14.90
CA GLU A 124 -22.59 -13.63 13.90
C GLU A 124 -23.07 -13.30 12.47
N GLY A 125 -24.34 -13.59 12.17
CA GLY A 125 -24.94 -13.28 10.87
C GLY A 125 -25.03 -11.77 10.60
N GLU A 126 -25.35 -10.97 11.61
CA GLU A 126 -25.40 -9.50 11.49
C GLU A 126 -24.00 -8.91 11.35
N VAL A 127 -23.01 -9.42 12.08
CA VAL A 127 -21.60 -9.02 11.93
C VAL A 127 -21.08 -9.33 10.52
N LEU A 128 -21.39 -10.52 9.99
CA LEU A 128 -21.03 -10.92 8.62
C LEU A 128 -21.73 -10.05 7.57
N LEU A 129 -23.00 -9.71 7.76
CA LEU A 129 -23.72 -8.82 6.87
C LEU A 129 -23.05 -7.43 6.84
N LEU A 130 -22.75 -6.87 8.01
CA LEU A 130 -22.07 -5.58 8.12
C LEU A 130 -20.69 -5.63 7.47
N SER A 131 -19.91 -6.68 7.71
CA SER A 131 -18.60 -6.88 7.07
C SER A 131 -18.68 -6.91 5.54
N ARG A 132 -19.69 -7.58 4.98
CA ARG A 132 -19.94 -7.60 3.53
C ARG A 132 -20.31 -6.24 2.98
N ILE A 133 -21.17 -5.49 3.68
CA ILE A 133 -21.52 -4.11 3.31
C ILE A 133 -20.27 -3.24 3.31
N CYS A 134 -19.48 -3.26 4.38
CA CYS A 134 -18.21 -2.53 4.48
C CYS A 134 -17.26 -2.88 3.33
N SER A 135 -17.11 -4.17 2.99
CA SER A 135 -16.26 -4.61 1.88
C SER A 135 -16.72 -4.07 0.52
N VAL A 136 -18.03 -4.08 0.24
CA VAL A 136 -18.58 -3.54 -1.02
C VAL A 136 -18.39 -2.03 -1.10
N VAL A 137 -18.64 -1.31 0.00
CA VAL A 137 -18.43 0.14 0.06
C VAL A 137 -16.96 0.48 -0.14
N LEU A 138 -16.05 -0.23 0.53
CA LEU A 138 -14.61 -0.03 0.38
C LEU A 138 -14.13 -0.33 -1.04
N ALA A 139 -14.63 -1.39 -1.68
CA ALA A 139 -14.31 -1.67 -3.07
C ALA A 139 -14.77 -0.52 -3.98
N PHE A 140 -15.98 0.00 -3.78
CA PHE A 140 -16.48 1.15 -4.54
C PHE A 140 -15.61 2.40 -4.34
N VAL A 141 -15.28 2.75 -3.08
CA VAL A 141 -14.42 3.89 -2.76
C VAL A 141 -13.03 3.71 -3.38
N TYR A 142 -12.47 2.50 -3.33
CA TYR A 142 -11.19 2.19 -3.97
C TYR A 142 -11.23 2.38 -5.49
N PHE A 143 -12.27 1.90 -6.19
CA PHE A 143 -12.41 2.14 -7.63
C PHE A 143 -12.58 3.62 -7.95
N ALA A 144 -13.36 4.36 -7.15
CA ALA A 144 -13.48 5.80 -7.31
C ALA A 144 -12.13 6.51 -7.10
N PHE A 145 -11.34 6.07 -6.12
CA PHE A 145 -10.00 6.57 -5.87
C PHE A 145 -9.03 6.25 -7.00
N LEU A 146 -9.08 5.05 -7.59
CA LEU A 146 -8.29 4.71 -8.77
C LEU A 146 -8.64 5.59 -9.98
N VAL A 147 -9.93 5.87 -10.21
CA VAL A 147 -10.33 6.81 -11.27
C VAL A 147 -9.85 8.22 -10.95
N PHE A 148 -9.88 8.60 -9.67
CA PHE A 148 -9.38 9.89 -9.22
C PHE A 148 -7.89 10.03 -9.56
N GLN A 149 -7.09 9.07 -9.12
CA GLN A 149 -5.63 9.00 -9.25
C GLN A 149 -5.17 8.83 -10.70
N LEU A 150 -5.80 7.98 -11.50
CA LEU A 150 -5.32 7.62 -12.84
C LEU A 150 -5.92 8.45 -13.97
N LYS A 151 -6.95 9.26 -13.70
CA LYS A 151 -7.67 9.97 -14.76
C LYS A 151 -7.99 11.42 -14.43
N THR A 152 -8.63 11.69 -13.30
CA THR A 152 -9.15 13.05 -13.04
C THR A 152 -8.09 14.00 -12.49
N HIS A 153 -7.13 13.45 -11.75
CA HIS A 153 -6.13 14.19 -10.99
C HIS A 153 -4.76 13.49 -11.12
N SER A 154 -4.45 12.95 -12.29
CA SER A 154 -3.17 12.27 -12.59
C SER A 154 -1.97 13.15 -12.28
N ASP A 155 -2.07 14.44 -12.59
CA ASP A 155 -1.02 15.44 -12.44
C ASP A 155 -0.57 15.59 -10.97
N LEU A 156 -1.48 15.35 -10.02
CA LEU A 156 -1.18 15.36 -8.58
C LEU A 156 -0.40 14.13 -8.11
N PHE A 157 -0.21 13.11 -8.95
CA PHE A 157 0.50 11.88 -8.61
C PHE A 157 1.67 11.58 -9.57
N GLU A 158 1.90 12.41 -10.60
CA GLU A 158 3.02 12.27 -11.54
C GLU A 158 4.38 12.67 -10.93
N ASP A 159 4.40 13.66 -10.03
CA ASP A 159 5.61 14.13 -9.35
C ASP A 159 6.26 13.07 -8.43
N GLU A 160 5.51 12.04 -8.01
CA GLU A 160 6.04 10.94 -7.19
C GLU A 160 7.00 10.03 -7.98
N GLY A 161 6.87 9.96 -9.32
CA GLY A 161 7.69 9.09 -10.18
C GLY A 161 9.02 9.69 -10.66
N GLN A 162 9.17 11.02 -10.65
CA GLN A 162 10.42 11.69 -11.08
C GLN A 162 11.44 11.85 -9.94
N GLN A 163 10.98 11.97 -8.69
CA GLN A 163 11.87 12.13 -7.53
C GLN A 163 12.69 10.87 -7.19
N GLU A 164 12.18 9.66 -7.47
CA GLU A 164 12.96 8.41 -7.28
C GLU A 164 14.17 8.31 -8.22
N VAL A 165 14.13 8.99 -9.37
CA VAL A 165 15.22 8.97 -10.37
C VAL A 165 16.33 9.98 -10.02
N GLU A 166 15.98 11.19 -9.57
CA GLU A 166 16.99 12.22 -9.22
C GLU A 166 17.79 11.87 -7.95
N ASP A 167 17.15 11.29 -6.93
CA ASP A 167 17.84 10.92 -5.68
C ASP A 167 18.79 9.72 -5.85
N GLY A 168 18.66 8.94 -6.93
CA GLY A 168 19.58 7.86 -7.32
C GLY A 168 20.80 8.32 -8.11
N GLU A 169 20.75 9.49 -8.77
CA GLU A 169 21.85 10.03 -9.59
C GLU A 169 22.77 11.01 -8.81
N ALA A 170 22.29 11.57 -7.69
CA ALA A 170 23.01 12.59 -6.93
C ALA A 170 24.17 12.06 -6.03
N GLU A 171 24.42 10.75 -5.93
CA GLU A 171 25.56 10.20 -5.16
C GLU A 171 26.90 10.16 -5.93
N GLY A 172 27.00 10.83 -7.09
CA GLY A 172 28.13 10.66 -8.02
C GLY A 172 29.15 11.79 -8.22
N ILE A 173 29.00 13.00 -7.66
CA ILE A 173 29.91 14.11 -7.99
C ILE A 173 30.50 14.76 -6.71
N PRO A 174 31.79 14.53 -6.39
CA PRO A 174 32.49 15.33 -5.39
C PRO A 174 32.67 16.74 -5.97
N HIS A 175 32.11 17.74 -5.29
CA HIS A 175 32.44 19.13 -5.57
C HIS A 175 33.89 19.38 -5.15
N GLU A 176 34.80 19.51 -6.12
CA GLU A 176 36.10 20.13 -5.88
C GLU A 176 35.88 21.61 -5.52
N PRO A 177 36.61 22.15 -4.52
CA PRO A 177 36.58 23.57 -4.23
C PRO A 177 37.36 24.33 -5.31
N GLU A 178 36.68 25.21 -6.05
CA GLU A 178 37.36 26.22 -6.86
C GLU A 178 38.08 27.22 -5.94
N VAL A 179 39.34 27.48 -6.32
CA VAL A 179 40.35 28.34 -5.65
C VAL A 179 39.98 29.82 -5.64
#